data_AF-A0A7Z0ILX5-F1
#
_entry.id   AF-A0A7Z0ILX5-F1
#
_cell.length_a   1.000
_cell.length_b   1.000
_cell.length_c   1.000
_cell.angle_alpha   90.00
_cell.angle_beta   90.00
_cell.angle_gamma   90.00
#
_symmetry.space_group_name_H-M   'P 1'
#
loop_
_entity.id
_entity.type
_entity.pdbx_description
1 polymer ?
#
loop_
_entity_poly.entity_id
_entity_poly.type
_entity_poly.pdbx_seq_one_letter_code
_entity_poly.pdbx_strand_id
1 'polypeptide(L)'
;MNDLNPTGSPARGPLLGLTLDGFGTHPEAWRATPGDPRRVWRADFALDLVQRAEAAGIDFVLFGDENRTDASRGRLDPIVLAARIAPVTTAIGLVAETAVSHREPFHVAKALATLDHISRGRAGWSVQVDTSAAGAARVGHRPAPTAAEAGREAREVVEVVRALWDSWEDDAVIRDRPTGRFVDRDKLHYVDFTGEFFTVRGPLITPRPPQGNPPVLVRSGVPDPAAELADVVTGDTGPAGAPRLAELEVTVDVRGSRARARAAELAAASAAETAPADRPRFVGSAADLATRIGELAGDFDGVLLRPAVTALDVPVITGVVVPDLIERGVLHRTAPDRLRNRFGLPAAANRYAA
;
A
#
# COMPACT_ATOMS: atom_id res chain seq x y z
N MET A 1 25.65 -40.96 -3.83
CA MET A 1 25.74 -39.86 -2.86
C MET A 1 25.83 -38.58 -3.66
N ASN A 2 24.68 -37.95 -3.94
CA ASN A 2 24.63 -36.56 -4.36
C ASN A 2 23.19 -36.09 -4.10
N ASP A 3 23.08 -35.15 -3.19
CA ASP A 3 21.88 -34.77 -2.48
C ASP A 3 20.83 -34.16 -3.41
N LEU A 4 19.70 -34.84 -3.48
CA LEU A 4 18.42 -34.26 -3.86
C LEU A 4 17.98 -33.37 -2.70
N ASN A 5 18.10 -32.06 -2.86
CA ASN A 5 17.51 -31.08 -1.96
C ASN A 5 15.98 -31.05 -2.22
N PRO A 6 15.11 -31.58 -1.34
CA PRO A 6 13.67 -31.62 -1.58
C PRO A 6 13.00 -30.62 -0.64
N THR A 7 12.92 -29.34 -1.04
CA THR A 7 12.01 -28.29 -0.51
C THR A 7 12.40 -26.92 -1.10
N GLY A 8 12.44 -26.80 -2.42
CA GLY A 8 12.43 -25.50 -3.07
C GLY A 8 11.01 -25.21 -3.55
N SER A 9 10.26 -24.36 -2.85
CA SER A 9 9.18 -23.64 -3.54
C SER A 9 9.81 -22.96 -4.77
N PRO A 10 9.16 -22.99 -5.96
CA PRO A 10 9.71 -22.31 -7.12
C PRO A 10 10.03 -20.86 -6.74
N ALA A 11 11.24 -20.40 -7.07
CA ALA A 11 11.67 -19.03 -6.79
C ALA A 11 10.59 -18.08 -7.34
N ARG A 12 9.96 -17.31 -6.45
CA ARG A 12 8.87 -16.41 -6.83
C ARG A 12 9.48 -15.25 -7.62
N GLY A 13 8.87 -14.89 -8.74
CA GLY A 13 9.27 -13.70 -9.49
C GLY A 13 9.08 -12.41 -8.66
N PRO A 14 9.72 -11.30 -9.07
CA PRO A 14 9.60 -10.01 -8.40
C PRO A 14 8.14 -9.54 -8.35
N LEU A 15 7.78 -8.85 -7.27
CA LEU A 15 6.46 -8.25 -7.12
C LEU A 15 6.32 -7.00 -7.98
N LEU A 16 5.14 -6.79 -8.55
CA LEU A 16 4.81 -5.55 -9.24
C LEU A 16 3.61 -4.86 -8.58
N GLY A 17 3.85 -3.68 -8.00
CA GLY A 17 2.84 -2.83 -7.40
C GLY A 17 2.54 -1.59 -8.24
N LEU A 18 1.34 -1.04 -8.09
CA LEU A 18 0.93 0.20 -8.75
C LEU A 18 0.31 1.17 -7.75
N THR A 19 0.81 2.41 -7.70
CA THR A 19 0.16 3.47 -6.92
C THR A 19 -0.96 4.14 -7.72
N LEU A 20 -2.11 4.32 -7.09
CA LEU A 20 -3.23 5.12 -7.58
C LEU A 20 -3.43 6.31 -6.65
N ASP A 21 -3.04 7.50 -7.09
CA ASP A 21 -3.17 8.74 -6.34
C ASP A 21 -3.92 9.81 -7.16
N GLY A 22 -5.25 9.71 -7.17
CA GLY A 22 -6.11 10.61 -7.94
C GLY A 22 -5.73 10.67 -9.43
N PHE A 23 -5.23 11.83 -9.87
CA PHE A 23 -4.78 12.04 -11.25
C PHE A 23 -3.39 11.45 -11.57
N GLY A 24 -2.59 11.13 -10.55
CA GLY A 24 -1.19 10.71 -10.67
C GLY A 24 -0.27 11.51 -9.75
N THR A 25 0.99 11.10 -9.65
CA THR A 25 1.97 11.71 -8.72
C THR A 25 2.49 13.06 -9.19
N HIS A 26 2.36 13.40 -10.46
CA HIS A 26 2.74 14.73 -10.91
C HIS A 26 1.68 15.74 -10.45
N PRO A 27 2.03 16.88 -9.83
CA PRO A 27 1.05 17.88 -9.38
C PRO A 27 0.07 18.24 -10.50
N GLU A 28 0.59 18.61 -11.67
CA GLU A 28 -0.20 19.04 -12.84
C GLU A 28 -0.86 17.90 -13.64
N ALA A 29 -0.89 16.66 -13.14
CA ALA A 29 -1.44 15.51 -13.87
C ALA A 29 -2.89 15.69 -14.34
N TRP A 30 -3.68 16.46 -13.61
CA TRP A 30 -5.07 16.79 -13.97
C TRP A 30 -5.18 17.47 -15.34
N ARG A 31 -4.18 18.25 -15.76
CA ARG A 31 -4.16 18.94 -17.06
C ARG A 31 -4.03 17.98 -18.23
N ALA A 32 -3.27 16.92 -18.03
CA ALA A 32 -3.01 15.89 -19.02
C ALA A 32 -4.05 14.76 -18.99
N THR A 33 -4.93 14.73 -17.98
CA THR A 33 -5.94 13.69 -17.83
C THR A 33 -7.00 13.83 -18.92
N PRO A 34 -7.20 12.83 -19.78
CA PRO A 34 -8.20 12.90 -20.84
C PRO A 34 -9.63 12.83 -20.30
N GLY A 35 -10.56 13.45 -21.01
CA GLY A 35 -11.98 13.41 -20.69
C GLY A 35 -12.39 14.36 -19.57
N ASP A 36 -13.49 14.06 -18.89
CA ASP A 36 -14.01 14.87 -17.79
C ASP A 36 -13.19 14.64 -16.51
N PRO A 37 -12.40 15.63 -16.05
CA PRO A 37 -11.55 15.48 -14.87
C PRO A 37 -12.34 15.22 -13.59
N ARG A 38 -13.65 15.53 -13.56
CA ARG A 38 -14.52 15.26 -12.40
C ARG A 38 -14.71 13.76 -12.15
N ARG A 39 -14.38 12.89 -13.12
CA ARG A 39 -14.44 11.44 -12.93
C ARG A 39 -13.47 10.95 -11.86
N VAL A 40 -12.38 11.66 -11.57
CA VAL A 40 -11.40 11.25 -10.54
C VAL A 40 -12.04 11.05 -9.16
N TRP A 41 -13.15 11.78 -8.88
CA TRP A 41 -13.90 11.71 -7.62
C TRP A 41 -14.90 10.56 -7.55
N ARG A 42 -15.05 9.82 -8.64
CA ARG A 42 -16.00 8.73 -8.72
C ARG A 42 -15.27 7.40 -8.61
N ALA A 43 -15.85 6.48 -7.86
CA ALA A 43 -15.25 5.17 -7.63
C ALA A 43 -15.05 4.36 -8.93
N ASP A 44 -15.83 4.62 -10.00
CA ASP A 44 -15.67 3.95 -11.29
C ASP A 44 -14.31 4.25 -11.93
N PHE A 45 -13.77 5.47 -11.76
CA PHE A 45 -12.45 5.80 -12.30
C PHE A 45 -11.34 4.93 -11.71
N ALA A 46 -11.29 4.82 -10.38
CA ALA A 46 -10.32 3.95 -9.72
C ALA A 46 -10.61 2.46 -10.01
N LEU A 47 -11.88 2.05 -10.04
CA LEU A 47 -12.27 0.68 -10.34
C LEU A 47 -11.80 0.25 -11.74
N ASP A 48 -11.98 1.08 -12.77
CA ASP A 48 -11.52 0.81 -14.13
C ASP A 48 -10.02 0.50 -14.17
N LEU A 49 -9.23 1.27 -13.40
CA LEU A 49 -7.78 1.13 -13.32
C LEU A 49 -7.36 -0.12 -12.54
N VAL A 50 -8.02 -0.40 -11.42
CA VAL A 50 -7.75 -1.61 -10.62
C VAL A 50 -8.12 -2.88 -11.37
N GLN A 51 -9.23 -2.91 -12.12
CA GLN A 51 -9.61 -4.07 -12.92
C GLN A 51 -8.60 -4.32 -14.06
N ARG A 52 -8.06 -3.27 -14.68
CA ARG A 52 -6.96 -3.39 -15.66
C ARG A 52 -5.70 -3.95 -15.01
N ALA A 53 -5.34 -3.44 -13.84
CA ALA A 53 -4.19 -3.91 -13.08
C ALA A 53 -4.33 -5.40 -12.70
N GLU A 54 -5.50 -5.79 -12.19
CA GLU A 54 -5.82 -7.18 -11.84
C GLU A 54 -5.75 -8.11 -13.07
N ALA A 55 -6.36 -7.71 -14.18
CA ALA A 55 -6.36 -8.50 -15.41
C ALA A 55 -4.96 -8.65 -16.04
N ALA A 56 -4.08 -7.66 -15.84
CA ALA A 56 -2.70 -7.73 -16.28
C ALA A 56 -1.83 -8.64 -15.39
N GLY A 57 -2.23 -8.84 -14.13
CA GLY A 57 -1.46 -9.61 -13.15
C GLY A 57 -0.58 -8.75 -12.23
N ILE A 58 -0.94 -7.48 -12.02
CA ILE A 58 -0.33 -6.65 -10.97
C ILE A 58 -0.65 -7.27 -9.59
N ASP A 59 0.34 -7.34 -8.71
CA ASP A 59 0.22 -8.04 -7.43
C ASP A 59 -0.65 -7.26 -6.43
N PHE A 60 -0.48 -5.94 -6.40
CA PHE A 60 -1.25 -5.05 -5.53
C PHE A 60 -1.33 -3.64 -6.08
N VAL A 61 -2.40 -2.93 -5.68
CA VAL A 61 -2.50 -1.47 -5.82
C VAL A 61 -2.31 -0.81 -4.47
N LEU A 62 -1.60 0.32 -4.46
CA LEU A 62 -1.50 1.22 -3.32
C LEU A 62 -2.35 2.45 -3.60
N PHE A 63 -3.42 2.64 -2.83
CA PHE A 63 -4.21 3.87 -2.87
C PHE A 63 -3.47 4.93 -2.08
N GLY A 64 -2.88 5.90 -2.80
CA GLY A 64 -2.02 6.93 -2.22
C GLY A 64 -2.80 8.06 -1.57
N ASP A 65 -2.18 8.69 -0.58
CA ASP A 65 -2.62 9.89 0.12
C ASP A 65 -1.43 10.85 0.30
N GLU A 66 -0.60 10.99 -0.74
CA GLU A 66 0.60 11.82 -0.66
C GLU A 66 0.23 13.25 -0.25
N ASN A 67 0.76 13.67 0.90
CA ASN A 67 0.54 15.01 1.42
C ASN A 67 1.25 16.03 0.53
N ARG A 68 0.50 16.57 -0.42
CA ARG A 68 0.95 17.70 -1.24
C ARG A 68 0.69 19.00 -0.47
N THR A 69 1.66 19.90 -0.55
CA THR A 69 1.56 21.28 -0.03
C THR A 69 0.37 22.03 -0.64
N ASP A 70 -0.05 21.65 -1.85
CA ASP A 70 -1.25 22.17 -2.50
C ASP A 70 -2.53 21.46 -2.04
N ALA A 71 -3.17 22.01 -0.99
CA ALA A 71 -4.47 21.57 -0.47
C ALA A 71 -5.63 21.66 -1.48
N SER A 72 -5.44 22.29 -2.65
CA SER A 72 -6.53 22.70 -3.54
C SER A 72 -7.11 21.57 -4.40
N ARG A 73 -6.51 20.36 -4.39
CA ARG A 73 -6.80 19.33 -5.40
C ARG A 73 -7.65 18.16 -4.94
N GLY A 74 -8.07 18.12 -3.67
CA GLY A 74 -8.91 17.05 -3.09
C GLY A 74 -8.27 15.65 -3.12
N ARG A 75 -8.76 14.75 -2.27
CA ARG A 75 -8.43 13.32 -2.27
C ARG A 75 -9.64 12.52 -1.78
N LEU A 76 -9.79 11.29 -2.27
CA LEU A 76 -10.71 10.32 -1.67
C LEU A 76 -9.95 9.57 -0.57
N ASP A 77 -10.64 9.21 0.51
CA ASP A 77 -10.02 8.40 1.56
C ASP A 77 -9.60 7.01 1.01
N PRO A 78 -8.32 6.62 1.12
CA PRO A 78 -7.81 5.37 0.57
C PRO A 78 -8.50 4.11 1.10
N ILE A 79 -8.85 4.08 2.39
CA ILE A 79 -9.49 2.91 3.00
C ILE A 79 -10.92 2.79 2.49
N VAL A 80 -11.67 3.89 2.43
CA VAL A 80 -13.04 3.92 1.91
C VAL A 80 -13.08 3.52 0.43
N LEU A 81 -12.13 4.03 -0.37
CA LEU A 81 -12.03 3.69 -1.79
C LEU A 81 -11.67 2.21 -1.98
N ALA A 82 -10.67 1.70 -1.26
CA ALA A 82 -10.30 0.29 -1.27
C ALA A 82 -11.48 -0.60 -0.87
N ALA A 83 -12.24 -0.22 0.16
CA ALA A 83 -13.42 -0.96 0.62
C ALA A 83 -14.54 -1.01 -0.44
N ARG A 84 -14.70 0.06 -1.23
CA ARG A 84 -15.66 0.08 -2.35
C ARG A 84 -15.25 -0.87 -3.49
N ILE A 85 -13.95 -1.08 -3.70
CA ILE A 85 -13.38 -1.89 -4.79
C ILE A 85 -13.18 -3.36 -4.39
N ALA A 86 -12.96 -3.64 -3.10
CA ALA A 86 -12.69 -4.99 -2.61
C ALA A 86 -13.68 -6.06 -3.08
N PRO A 87 -15.02 -5.87 -3.04
CA PRO A 87 -15.96 -6.92 -3.42
C PRO A 87 -16.03 -7.23 -4.93
N VAL A 88 -15.49 -6.35 -5.78
CA VAL A 88 -15.56 -6.44 -7.25
C VAL A 88 -14.22 -6.78 -7.90
N THR A 89 -13.25 -7.17 -7.07
CA THR A 89 -11.94 -7.71 -7.44
C THR A 89 -11.74 -9.05 -6.74
N THR A 90 -10.87 -9.90 -7.24
CA THR A 90 -10.76 -11.29 -6.78
C THR A 90 -9.36 -11.71 -6.33
N ALA A 91 -8.34 -11.03 -6.84
CA ALA A 91 -6.94 -11.42 -6.68
C ALA A 91 -6.11 -10.26 -6.16
N ILE A 92 -6.20 -9.07 -6.77
CA ILE A 92 -5.26 -7.98 -6.53
C ILE A 92 -5.25 -7.52 -5.05
N GLY A 93 -4.07 -7.29 -4.50
CA GLY A 93 -3.89 -6.67 -3.18
C GLY A 93 -4.37 -5.22 -3.15
N LEU A 94 -4.93 -4.80 -2.02
CA LEU A 94 -5.51 -3.48 -1.81
C LEU A 94 -4.81 -2.82 -0.62
N VAL A 95 -3.74 -2.08 -0.88
CA VAL A 95 -2.96 -1.37 0.14
C VAL A 95 -3.51 0.04 0.27
N ALA A 96 -3.93 0.43 1.47
CA ALA A 96 -4.38 1.79 1.75
C ALA A 96 -3.26 2.58 2.45
N GLU A 97 -2.82 3.68 1.86
CA GLU A 97 -1.95 4.65 2.54
C GLU A 97 -2.75 5.43 3.57
N THR A 98 -2.18 5.70 4.74
CA THR A 98 -2.88 6.43 5.80
C THR A 98 -1.91 7.22 6.64
N ALA A 99 -2.13 8.54 6.70
CA ALA A 99 -1.45 9.43 7.63
C ALA A 99 -1.82 9.10 9.08
N VAL A 100 -0.83 8.82 9.92
CA VAL A 100 -1.04 8.41 11.32
C VAL A 100 -0.83 9.53 12.35
N SER A 101 -0.15 10.61 11.99
CA SER A 101 0.26 11.71 12.91
C SER A 101 -0.90 12.45 13.60
N HIS A 102 -2.15 12.20 13.20
CA HIS A 102 -3.35 12.82 13.78
C HIS A 102 -4.56 11.88 13.82
N ARG A 103 -4.36 10.56 13.78
CA ARG A 103 -5.45 9.57 13.76
C ARG A 103 -5.41 8.68 14.98
N GLU A 104 -6.59 8.46 15.57
CA GLU A 104 -6.76 7.49 16.65
C GLU A 104 -6.48 6.06 16.15
N PRO A 105 -5.49 5.34 16.72
CA PRO A 105 -5.09 4.02 16.23
C PRO A 105 -6.22 2.99 16.28
N PHE A 106 -7.16 3.14 17.22
CA PHE A 106 -8.34 2.28 17.31
C PHE A 106 -9.20 2.31 16.04
N HIS A 107 -9.40 3.50 15.45
CA HIS A 107 -10.19 3.66 14.24
C HIS A 107 -9.45 3.14 13.00
N VAL A 108 -8.13 3.35 12.94
CA VAL A 108 -7.27 2.80 11.88
C VAL A 108 -7.31 1.27 11.91
N ALA A 109 -7.12 0.66 13.09
CA ALA A 109 -7.17 -0.79 13.28
C ALA A 109 -8.50 -1.39 12.85
N LYS A 110 -9.63 -0.78 13.27
CA LYS A 110 -10.98 -1.23 12.91
C LYS A 110 -11.22 -1.16 11.41
N ALA A 111 -10.84 -0.06 10.77
CA ALA A 111 -11.10 0.17 9.36
C ALA A 111 -10.29 -0.82 8.48
N LEU A 112 -9.02 -1.01 8.79
CA LEU A 112 -8.15 -1.95 8.09
C LEU A 112 -8.53 -3.42 8.33
N ALA A 113 -8.91 -3.79 9.56
CA ALA A 113 -9.43 -5.13 9.84
C ALA A 113 -10.70 -5.41 9.04
N THR A 114 -11.59 -4.42 8.96
CA THR A 114 -12.81 -4.51 8.14
C THR A 114 -12.46 -4.66 6.66
N LEU A 115 -11.52 -3.87 6.14
CA LEU A 115 -11.02 -4.00 4.78
C LEU A 115 -10.46 -5.42 4.51
N ASP A 116 -9.77 -6.00 5.48
CA ASP A 116 -9.22 -7.35 5.33
C ASP A 116 -10.30 -8.42 5.26
N HIS A 117 -11.33 -8.33 6.11
CA HIS A 117 -12.49 -9.22 6.05
C HIS A 117 -13.24 -9.12 4.71
N ILE A 118 -13.57 -7.91 4.26
CA ILE A 118 -14.34 -7.72 3.01
C ILE A 118 -13.54 -8.09 1.76
N SER A 119 -12.21 -7.90 1.80
CA SER A 119 -11.31 -8.27 0.71
C SER A 119 -10.89 -9.74 0.74
N ARG A 120 -11.25 -10.47 1.81
CA ARG A 120 -10.88 -11.87 2.06
C ARG A 120 -9.37 -12.08 2.17
N GLY A 121 -8.72 -11.18 2.90
CA GLY A 121 -7.29 -11.28 3.17
C GLY A 121 -6.41 -10.61 2.12
N ARG A 122 -6.90 -9.57 1.44
CA ARG A 122 -6.14 -8.82 0.43
C ARG A 122 -5.81 -7.41 0.86
N ALA A 123 -6.12 -7.03 2.11
CA ALA A 123 -5.81 -5.70 2.61
C ALA A 123 -4.32 -5.58 2.94
N GLY A 124 -3.76 -4.40 2.73
CA GLY A 124 -2.49 -3.97 3.31
C GLY A 124 -2.59 -2.53 3.78
N TRP A 125 -1.61 -2.10 4.56
CA TRP A 125 -1.57 -0.76 5.11
C TRP A 125 -0.23 -0.12 4.83
N SER A 126 -0.22 1.04 4.18
CA SER A 126 0.98 1.86 4.04
C SER A 126 0.93 2.99 5.06
N VAL A 127 1.95 3.02 5.93
CA VAL A 127 2.05 4.02 7.01
C VAL A 127 2.66 5.28 6.43
N GLN A 128 1.94 6.39 6.56
CA GLN A 128 2.41 7.71 6.19
C GLN A 128 2.53 8.59 7.43
N VAL A 129 3.61 9.37 7.48
CA VAL A 129 3.84 10.37 8.51
C VAL A 129 3.79 11.75 7.87
N ASP A 130 3.01 12.65 8.46
CA ASP A 130 2.90 14.04 8.03
C ASP A 130 3.51 14.95 9.09
N THR A 131 4.58 15.65 8.71
CA THR A 131 5.27 16.62 9.55
C THR A 131 5.04 18.06 9.07
N SER A 132 4.13 18.27 8.12
CA SER A 132 3.90 19.59 7.53
C SER A 132 3.00 20.45 8.42
N ALA A 133 3.34 21.74 8.54
CA ALA A 133 2.49 22.72 9.22
C ALA A 133 1.10 22.84 8.57
N ALA A 134 1.03 22.71 7.24
CA ALA A 134 -0.23 22.70 6.51
C ALA A 134 -1.10 21.49 6.87
N GLY A 135 -0.51 20.30 6.97
CA GLY A 135 -1.19 19.08 7.43
C GLY A 135 -1.75 19.22 8.84
N ALA A 136 -0.91 19.65 9.78
CA ALA A 136 -1.31 19.88 11.15
C ALA A 136 -2.45 20.90 11.28
N ALA A 137 -2.40 22.01 10.51
CA ALA A 137 -3.44 23.05 10.50
C ALA A 137 -4.79 22.56 9.94
N ARG A 138 -4.80 21.56 9.03
CA ARG A 138 -6.05 20.98 8.50
C ARG A 138 -6.83 20.19 9.55
N VAL A 139 -6.13 19.55 10.48
CA VAL A 139 -6.76 18.79 11.58
C VAL A 139 -7.01 19.68 12.80
N GLY A 140 -6.10 20.63 13.07
CA GLY A 140 -6.27 21.66 14.09
C GLY A 140 -6.14 21.18 15.54
N HIS A 141 -5.61 19.97 15.78
CA HIS A 141 -5.49 19.41 17.13
C HIS A 141 -4.20 19.84 17.86
N ARG A 142 -3.07 19.85 17.14
CA ARG A 142 -1.74 20.22 17.67
C ARG A 142 -0.83 20.75 16.56
N PRO A 143 0.26 21.46 16.88
CA PRO A 143 1.27 21.87 15.90
C PRO A 143 1.89 20.68 15.16
N ALA A 144 2.56 20.96 14.04
CA ALA A 144 3.31 19.94 13.31
C ALA A 144 4.41 19.33 14.20
N PRO A 145 4.48 17.99 14.31
CA PRO A 145 5.53 17.34 15.09
C PRO A 145 6.88 17.45 14.40
N THR A 146 7.96 17.38 15.18
CA THR A 146 9.29 17.14 14.60
C THR A 146 9.34 15.75 13.95
N ALA A 147 10.26 15.54 13.00
CA ALA A 147 10.42 14.22 12.37
C ALA A 147 10.68 13.10 13.40
N ALA A 148 11.47 13.37 14.43
CA ALA A 148 11.75 12.40 15.48
C ALA A 148 10.51 12.03 16.30
N GLU A 149 9.70 13.01 16.71
CA GLU A 149 8.44 12.77 17.43
C GLU A 149 7.45 12.00 16.56
N ALA A 150 7.30 12.42 15.30
CA ALA A 150 6.37 11.79 14.36
C ALA A 150 6.75 10.33 14.07
N GLY A 151 8.05 10.00 14.11
CA GLY A 151 8.53 8.62 13.98
C GLY A 151 8.19 7.75 15.19
N ARG A 152 8.39 8.26 16.41
CA ARG A 152 8.02 7.54 17.64
C ARG A 152 6.51 7.33 17.72
N GLU A 153 5.72 8.35 17.40
CA GLU A 153 4.27 8.24 17.36
C GLU A 153 3.80 7.24 16.30
N ALA A 154 4.38 7.28 15.08
CA ALA A 154 4.02 6.32 14.04
C ALA A 154 4.35 4.88 14.43
N ARG A 155 5.49 4.66 15.10
CA ARG A 155 5.83 3.36 15.67
C ARG A 155 4.77 2.92 16.69
N GLU A 156 4.43 3.78 17.63
CA GLU A 156 3.43 3.48 18.67
C GLU A 156 2.05 3.16 18.05
N VAL A 157 1.64 3.89 17.01
CA VAL A 157 0.40 3.60 16.26
C VAL A 157 0.45 2.21 15.65
N VAL A 158 1.55 1.80 15.02
CA VAL A 158 1.70 0.45 14.46
C VAL A 158 1.63 -0.63 15.56
N GLU A 159 2.27 -0.40 16.70
CA GLU A 159 2.23 -1.32 17.86
C GLU A 159 0.81 -1.49 18.40
N VAL A 160 0.09 -0.39 18.62
CA VAL A 160 -1.30 -0.39 19.09
C VAL A 160 -2.21 -1.08 18.08
N VAL A 161 -2.08 -0.78 16.79
CA VAL A 161 -2.91 -1.36 15.74
C VAL A 161 -2.74 -2.88 15.67
N ARG A 162 -1.49 -3.38 15.71
CA ARG A 162 -1.20 -4.83 15.77
C ARG A 162 -1.75 -5.46 17.03
N ALA A 163 -1.64 -4.78 18.18
CA ALA A 163 -2.20 -5.25 19.44
C ALA A 163 -3.72 -5.41 19.40
N LEU A 164 -4.39 -4.43 18.81
CA LEU A 164 -5.83 -4.48 18.59
C LEU A 164 -6.23 -5.60 17.63
N TRP A 165 -5.49 -5.85 16.56
CA TRP A 165 -5.77 -6.98 15.66
C TRP A 165 -5.66 -8.34 16.36
N ASP A 166 -4.70 -8.50 17.28
CA ASP A 166 -4.54 -9.73 18.05
C ASP A 166 -5.47 -9.84 19.27
N SER A 167 -6.22 -8.80 19.63
CA SER A 167 -7.15 -8.83 20.79
C SER A 167 -8.26 -9.90 20.69
N TRP A 168 -8.42 -10.51 19.52
CA TRP A 168 -9.22 -11.70 19.29
C TRP A 168 -8.26 -12.81 18.86
N GLU A 169 -8.23 -13.93 19.56
CA GLU A 169 -7.50 -15.12 19.09
C GLU A 169 -8.13 -15.71 17.82
N ASP A 170 -7.36 -16.57 17.17
CA ASP A 170 -7.89 -17.44 16.13
C ASP A 170 -9.04 -18.30 16.70
N ASP A 171 -10.11 -18.39 15.92
CA ASP A 171 -11.35 -19.11 16.27
C ASP A 171 -12.11 -18.55 17.50
N ALA A 172 -11.85 -17.32 17.94
CA ALA A 172 -12.64 -16.67 18.99
C ALA A 172 -14.14 -16.58 18.63
N VAL A 173 -14.48 -16.52 17.34
CA VAL A 173 -15.87 -16.50 16.84
C VAL A 173 -16.35 -17.93 16.55
N ILE A 174 -16.97 -18.56 17.55
CA ILE A 174 -17.40 -19.98 17.51
C ILE A 174 -18.77 -20.22 16.85
N ARG A 175 -19.74 -19.30 16.99
CA ARG A 175 -21.10 -19.38 16.41
C ARG A 175 -21.83 -20.71 16.74
N ASP A 176 -21.71 -21.18 17.96
CA ASP A 176 -22.35 -22.41 18.43
C ASP A 176 -23.87 -22.21 18.65
N ARG A 177 -24.66 -22.72 17.70
CA ARG A 177 -26.13 -22.60 17.73
C ARG A 177 -26.78 -23.40 18.86
N PRO A 178 -26.43 -24.68 19.11
CA PRO A 178 -26.94 -25.43 20.25
C PRO A 178 -26.79 -24.73 21.61
N THR A 179 -25.62 -24.14 21.90
CA THR A 179 -25.37 -23.48 23.20
C THR A 179 -25.75 -21.99 23.20
N GLY A 180 -26.02 -21.40 22.04
CA GLY A 180 -26.27 -19.96 21.87
C GLY A 180 -25.02 -19.09 22.03
N ARG A 181 -23.83 -19.69 22.16
CA ARG A 181 -22.57 -18.95 22.32
C ARG A 181 -22.06 -18.48 20.95
N PHE A 182 -21.94 -17.18 20.76
CA PHE A 182 -21.39 -16.61 19.52
C PHE A 182 -19.85 -16.54 19.54
N VAL A 183 -19.28 -16.20 20.70
CA VAL A 183 -17.84 -15.98 20.89
C VAL A 183 -17.35 -16.73 22.13
N ASP A 184 -16.12 -17.21 22.05
CA ASP A 184 -15.38 -17.68 23.21
C ASP A 184 -14.73 -16.49 23.93
N ARG A 185 -15.14 -16.23 25.17
CA ARG A 185 -14.70 -15.04 25.93
C ARG A 185 -13.27 -15.17 26.42
N ASP A 186 -12.80 -16.40 26.62
CA ASP A 186 -11.44 -16.67 27.09
C ASP A 186 -10.41 -16.42 25.99
N LYS A 187 -10.88 -16.26 24.74
CA LYS A 187 -10.12 -15.90 23.54
C LYS A 187 -10.20 -14.42 23.16
N LEU A 188 -10.75 -13.59 24.05
CA LEU A 188 -10.79 -12.14 23.92
C LEU A 188 -9.89 -11.48 24.95
N HIS A 189 -9.05 -10.57 24.49
CA HIS A 189 -8.01 -9.97 25.33
C HIS A 189 -8.13 -8.45 25.33
N TYR A 190 -8.13 -7.86 26.52
CA TYR A 190 -7.84 -6.43 26.62
C TYR A 190 -6.39 -6.20 26.20
N VAL A 191 -6.19 -5.12 25.45
CA VAL A 191 -4.87 -4.72 24.98
C VAL A 191 -4.14 -3.96 26.09
N ASP A 192 -4.88 -3.15 26.87
CA ASP A 192 -4.38 -2.34 27.99
C ASP A 192 -3.06 -1.59 27.67
N PHE A 193 -2.96 -1.05 26.45
CA PHE A 193 -1.79 -0.34 25.98
C PHE A 193 -1.69 1.03 26.65
N THR A 194 -0.51 1.35 27.17
CA THR A 194 -0.17 2.67 27.72
C THR A 194 1.22 3.07 27.21
N GLY A 195 1.27 4.00 26.26
CA GLY A 195 2.51 4.50 25.64
C GLY A 195 2.76 5.98 25.87
N GLU A 196 3.67 6.57 25.08
CA GLU A 196 4.02 7.99 25.11
C GLU A 196 2.86 8.84 24.56
N PHE A 197 2.16 8.36 23.53
CA PHE A 197 1.15 9.13 22.79
C PHE A 197 -0.28 8.63 23.03
N PHE A 198 -0.47 7.33 23.24
CA PHE A 198 -1.79 6.71 23.30
C PHE A 198 -1.98 5.83 24.53
N THR A 199 -3.20 5.84 25.05
CA THR A 199 -3.69 4.86 26.02
C THR A 199 -4.92 4.18 25.42
N VAL A 200 -4.85 2.87 25.17
CA VAL A 200 -5.91 2.12 24.48
C VAL A 200 -6.19 0.82 25.21
N ARG A 201 -7.41 0.71 25.75
CA ARG A 201 -7.85 -0.45 26.52
C ARG A 201 -8.11 -1.71 25.66
N GLY A 202 -8.69 -1.54 24.47
CA GLY A 202 -9.21 -2.67 23.69
C GLY A 202 -10.39 -3.39 24.40
N PRO A 203 -10.77 -4.60 23.97
CA PRO A 203 -10.36 -5.25 22.71
C PRO A 203 -10.83 -4.44 21.48
N LEU A 204 -10.36 -4.80 20.30
CA LEU A 204 -10.96 -4.31 19.06
C LEU A 204 -12.41 -4.81 18.94
N ILE A 205 -13.25 -4.07 18.21
CA ILE A 205 -14.66 -4.46 17.98
C ILE A 205 -14.88 -5.21 16.66
N THR A 206 -13.81 -5.46 15.91
CA THR A 206 -13.81 -6.26 14.69
C THR A 206 -12.98 -7.50 14.96
N PRO A 207 -13.44 -8.71 14.59
CA PRO A 207 -12.67 -9.94 14.77
C PRO A 207 -11.32 -9.88 14.08
N ARG A 208 -10.39 -10.73 14.53
CA ARG A 208 -9.05 -10.84 13.96
C ARG A 208 -9.09 -10.85 12.42
N PRO A 209 -8.30 -10.00 11.74
CA PRO A 209 -8.21 -9.98 10.29
C PRO A 209 -7.92 -11.38 9.73
N PRO A 210 -8.48 -11.78 8.56
CA PRO A 210 -8.18 -13.07 7.98
C PRO A 210 -6.68 -13.36 7.86
N GLN A 211 -5.83 -12.37 7.57
CA GLN A 211 -4.38 -12.55 7.46
C GLN A 211 -3.65 -12.61 8.82
N GLY A 212 -4.39 -12.61 9.94
CA GLY A 212 -3.89 -12.34 11.28
C GLY A 212 -3.60 -10.86 11.45
N ASN A 213 -2.58 -10.37 10.75
CA ASN A 213 -2.23 -8.96 10.64
C ASN A 213 -2.07 -8.60 9.15
N PRO A 214 -2.87 -7.65 8.61
CA PRO A 214 -2.64 -7.10 7.27
C PRO A 214 -1.19 -6.60 7.14
N PRO A 215 -0.50 -6.87 6.00
CA PRO A 215 0.88 -6.42 5.81
C PRO A 215 1.04 -4.91 5.99
N VAL A 216 2.03 -4.51 6.80
CA VAL A 216 2.38 -3.12 7.05
C VAL A 216 3.56 -2.71 6.17
N LEU A 217 3.31 -1.75 5.27
CA LEU A 217 4.30 -1.15 4.37
C LEU A 217 4.79 0.17 4.97
N VAL A 218 6.11 0.38 4.97
CA VAL A 218 6.72 1.64 5.38
C VAL A 218 7.72 2.10 4.32
N ARG A 219 7.70 3.39 3.97
CA ARG A 219 8.67 3.97 3.05
C ARG A 219 9.98 4.28 3.76
N SER A 220 11.11 3.87 3.19
CA SER A 220 12.44 4.21 3.70
C SER A 220 12.61 5.74 3.76
N GLY A 221 13.12 6.27 4.87
CA GLY A 221 13.33 7.71 5.05
C GLY A 221 12.14 8.49 5.65
N VAL A 222 11.02 7.83 5.96
CA VAL A 222 9.96 8.33 6.86
C VAL A 222 10.28 7.80 8.27
N PRO A 223 10.23 8.61 9.35
CA PRO A 223 11.24 8.55 10.41
C PRO A 223 11.37 7.18 11.06
N ASP A 224 12.65 6.79 11.20
CA ASP A 224 13.26 5.47 11.40
C ASP A 224 12.55 4.47 12.35
N PRO A 225 11.92 4.86 13.47
CA PRO A 225 11.40 3.88 14.43
C PRO A 225 10.25 3.00 13.91
N ALA A 226 9.44 3.48 12.97
CA ALA A 226 8.34 2.69 12.40
C ALA A 226 8.82 1.69 11.34
N ALA A 227 9.95 1.96 10.67
CA ALA A 227 10.52 1.09 9.67
C ALA A 227 10.95 -0.26 10.26
N GLU A 228 11.40 -0.27 11.53
CA GLU A 228 11.71 -1.50 12.27
C GLU A 228 10.51 -2.46 12.41
N LEU A 229 9.29 -1.94 12.31
CA LEU A 229 8.06 -2.73 12.41
C LEU A 229 7.49 -3.10 11.04
N ALA A 230 8.08 -2.65 9.94
CA ALA A 230 7.57 -2.91 8.60
C ALA A 230 7.56 -4.42 8.29
N ASP A 231 6.45 -4.91 7.73
CA ASP A 231 6.46 -6.22 7.07
C ASP A 231 7.13 -6.09 5.68
N VAL A 232 6.98 -4.95 5.02
CA VAL A 232 7.50 -4.67 3.67
C VAL A 232 8.00 -3.22 3.61
N VAL A 233 9.13 -2.98 2.95
CA VAL A 233 9.70 -1.63 2.82
C VAL A 233 9.63 -1.17 1.38
N THR A 234 9.20 0.08 1.16
CA THR A 234 9.40 0.75 -0.13
C THR A 234 10.68 1.58 -0.06
N GLY A 235 11.74 1.14 -0.77
CA GLY A 235 13.08 1.70 -0.75
C GLY A 235 14.16 0.76 -0.18
N ASP A 236 15.33 1.31 0.17
CA ASP A 236 16.58 0.54 0.29
C ASP A 236 16.84 -0.05 1.68
N THR A 237 16.33 0.62 2.72
CA THR A 237 16.66 0.35 4.13
C THR A 237 15.44 -0.12 4.91
N GLY A 238 15.57 -1.25 5.61
CA GLY A 238 14.48 -1.88 6.34
C GLY A 238 14.94 -2.99 7.29
N PRO A 239 14.00 -3.64 8.00
CA PRO A 239 14.29 -4.81 8.83
C PRO A 239 14.94 -5.92 8.01
N ALA A 240 15.84 -6.68 8.63
CA ALA A 240 16.49 -7.81 7.97
C ALA A 240 15.43 -8.84 7.52
N GLY A 241 15.46 -9.20 6.24
CA GLY A 241 14.54 -10.18 5.64
C GLY A 241 13.16 -9.64 5.27
N ALA A 242 12.86 -8.36 5.50
CA ALA A 242 11.64 -7.74 4.97
C ALA A 242 11.78 -7.56 3.45
N PRO A 243 10.77 -7.92 2.64
CA PRO A 243 10.76 -7.65 1.21
C PRO A 243 10.92 -6.15 0.94
N ARG A 244 11.78 -5.81 -0.02
CA ARG A 244 12.06 -4.43 -0.43
C ARG A 244 11.51 -4.17 -1.82
N LEU A 245 10.83 -3.05 -1.97
CA LEU A 245 10.24 -2.62 -3.23
C LEU A 245 10.89 -1.33 -3.71
N ALA A 246 11.45 -1.34 -4.92
CA ALA A 246 11.95 -0.12 -5.54
C ALA A 246 10.78 0.80 -5.91
N GLU A 247 10.80 2.07 -5.47
CA GLU A 247 9.85 3.07 -5.95
C GLU A 247 10.34 3.70 -7.26
N LEU A 248 9.44 3.80 -8.25
CA LEU A 248 9.75 4.48 -9.50
C LEU A 248 8.56 5.33 -9.94
N GLU A 249 8.76 6.65 -10.01
CA GLU A 249 7.80 7.52 -10.69
C GLU A 249 7.93 7.33 -12.21
N VAL A 250 6.80 7.07 -12.88
CA VAL A 250 6.79 6.69 -14.30
C VAL A 250 5.93 7.62 -15.14
N THR A 251 6.50 8.16 -16.21
CA THR A 251 5.78 8.71 -17.35
C THR A 251 6.10 7.85 -18.57
N VAL A 252 5.10 7.16 -19.12
CA VAL A 252 5.33 6.16 -20.17
C VAL A 252 4.31 6.27 -21.31
N ASP A 253 4.77 5.97 -22.51
CA ASP A 253 3.93 5.65 -23.66
C ASP A 253 4.61 4.56 -24.48
N VAL A 254 3.91 4.02 -25.48
CA VAL A 254 4.44 2.89 -26.26
C VAL A 254 5.80 3.19 -26.89
N ARG A 255 6.01 4.40 -27.45
CA ARG A 255 7.25 4.75 -28.18
C ARG A 255 8.17 5.73 -27.42
N GLY A 256 7.76 6.21 -26.26
CA GLY A 256 8.47 7.18 -25.42
C GLY A 256 8.39 8.65 -25.87
N SER A 257 8.01 8.94 -27.11
CA SER A 257 7.96 10.33 -27.60
C SER A 257 6.85 11.14 -26.94
N ARG A 258 5.66 10.54 -26.72
CA ARG A 258 4.56 11.22 -26.04
C ARG A 258 4.80 11.32 -24.54
N ALA A 259 5.46 10.35 -23.94
CA ALA A 259 5.89 10.40 -22.55
C ALA A 259 6.82 11.59 -22.30
N ARG A 260 7.84 11.76 -23.15
CA ARG A 260 8.78 12.89 -23.07
C ARG A 260 8.10 14.25 -23.27
N ALA A 261 7.23 14.37 -24.27
CA ALA A 261 6.47 15.59 -24.50
C ALA A 261 5.58 15.94 -23.29
N ARG A 262 4.82 14.96 -22.78
CA ARG A 262 3.97 15.12 -21.60
C ARG A 262 4.77 15.51 -20.37
N ALA A 263 5.91 14.86 -20.11
CA ALA A 263 6.77 15.20 -18.98
C ALA A 263 7.28 16.65 -19.06
N ALA A 264 7.66 17.11 -20.26
CA ALA A 264 8.10 18.50 -20.48
C ALA A 264 6.94 19.51 -20.28
N GLU A 265 5.74 19.22 -20.80
CA GLU A 265 4.55 20.07 -20.63
C GLU A 265 4.14 20.18 -19.15
N LEU A 266 4.12 19.05 -18.44
CA LEU A 266 3.81 18.99 -17.02
C LEU A 266 4.84 19.76 -16.17
N ALA A 267 6.12 19.60 -16.47
CA ALA A 267 7.19 20.34 -15.81
C ALA A 267 7.07 21.86 -16.06
N ALA A 268 6.78 22.28 -17.28
CA ALA A 268 6.59 23.69 -17.64
C ALA A 268 5.36 24.31 -16.97
N ALA A 269 4.30 23.52 -16.72
CA ALA A 269 3.09 23.97 -16.05
C ALA A 269 3.21 24.06 -14.52
N SER A 270 4.26 23.47 -13.93
CA SER A 270 4.45 23.42 -12.48
C SER A 270 5.18 24.67 -11.98
N ALA A 271 4.50 25.52 -11.20
CA ALA A 271 5.07 26.79 -10.72
C ALA A 271 5.97 26.65 -9.47
N ALA A 272 5.89 25.55 -8.71
CA ALA A 272 6.79 25.22 -7.60
C ALA A 272 6.56 23.76 -7.13
N GLU A 273 7.66 23.12 -6.70
CA GLU A 273 7.78 21.77 -6.09
C GLU A 273 7.33 20.57 -6.95
N THR A 274 8.29 20.12 -7.76
CA THR A 274 8.45 18.74 -8.22
C THR A 274 8.30 17.73 -7.08
N ALA A 275 7.85 16.50 -7.39
CA ALA A 275 7.79 15.36 -6.47
C ALA A 275 9.03 15.25 -5.57
N PRO A 276 8.95 14.62 -4.38
CA PRO A 276 10.04 14.53 -3.40
C PRO A 276 11.39 14.36 -4.10
N ALA A 277 12.36 15.23 -3.77
CA ALA A 277 13.63 15.37 -4.49
C ALA A 277 14.48 14.08 -4.55
N ASP A 278 14.08 13.06 -3.78
CA ASP A 278 14.74 11.77 -3.60
C ASP A 278 14.13 10.64 -4.43
N ARG A 279 12.95 10.80 -5.07
CA ARG A 279 12.31 9.68 -5.80
C ARG A 279 12.88 9.53 -7.23
N PRO A 280 13.40 8.34 -7.62
CA PRO A 280 13.80 8.06 -8.99
C PRO A 280 12.65 8.23 -9.99
N ARG A 281 12.96 8.81 -11.15
CA ARG A 281 11.99 9.05 -12.23
C ARG A 281 12.39 8.35 -13.51
N PHE A 282 11.40 7.81 -14.20
CA PHE A 282 11.52 7.23 -15.53
C PHE A 282 10.58 7.95 -16.51
N VAL A 283 11.14 8.38 -17.65
CA VAL A 283 10.39 8.95 -18.77
C VAL A 283 10.84 8.29 -20.05
N GLY A 284 10.00 7.48 -20.67
CA GLY A 284 10.46 6.67 -21.81
C GLY A 284 9.41 5.78 -22.44
N SER A 285 9.89 4.83 -23.25
CA SER A 285 9.05 3.86 -23.94
C SER A 285 8.63 2.72 -23.01
N ALA A 286 7.59 1.97 -23.42
CA ALA A 286 7.15 0.79 -22.69
C ALA A 286 8.26 -0.29 -22.61
N ALA A 287 9.01 -0.49 -23.70
CA ALA A 287 10.09 -1.48 -23.75
C ALA A 287 11.27 -1.10 -22.84
N ASP A 288 11.62 0.20 -22.79
CA ASP A 288 12.66 0.71 -21.89
C ASP A 288 12.22 0.60 -20.42
N LEU A 289 10.92 0.81 -20.13
CA LEU A 289 10.39 0.63 -18.77
C LEU A 289 10.44 -0.83 -18.34
N ALA A 290 10.10 -1.78 -19.22
CA ALA A 290 10.21 -3.20 -18.93
C ALA A 290 11.66 -3.61 -18.63
N THR A 291 12.63 -3.12 -19.42
CA THR A 291 14.05 -3.31 -19.13
C THR A 291 14.43 -2.74 -17.76
N ARG A 292 13.99 -1.52 -17.45
CA ARG A 292 14.27 -0.88 -16.16
C ARG A 292 13.68 -1.64 -14.97
N ILE A 293 12.48 -2.19 -15.12
CA ILE A 293 11.84 -3.04 -14.09
C ILE A 293 12.65 -4.32 -13.88
N GLY A 294 13.14 -4.95 -14.95
CA GLY A 294 14.01 -6.12 -14.87
C GLY A 294 15.34 -5.85 -14.16
N GLU A 295 15.95 -4.68 -14.40
CA GLU A 295 17.15 -4.24 -13.67
C GLU A 295 16.88 -4.07 -12.17
N LEU A 296 15.81 -3.35 -11.81
CA LEU A 296 15.43 -3.13 -10.41
C LEU A 296 15.08 -4.45 -9.71
N ALA A 297 14.45 -5.39 -10.39
CA ALA A 297 14.15 -6.71 -9.86
C ALA A 297 15.41 -7.55 -9.55
N GLY A 298 16.60 -7.16 -10.02
CA GLY A 298 17.86 -7.78 -9.64
C GLY A 298 18.32 -7.41 -8.21
N ASP A 299 17.93 -6.23 -7.73
CA ASP A 299 18.38 -5.68 -6.44
C ASP A 299 17.26 -5.64 -5.38
N PHE A 300 15.99 -5.73 -5.82
CA PHE A 300 14.80 -5.62 -4.99
C PHE A 300 13.86 -6.81 -5.19
N ASP A 301 13.06 -7.12 -4.16
CA ASP A 301 12.02 -8.15 -4.21
C ASP A 301 10.82 -7.75 -5.07
N GLY A 302 10.74 -6.48 -5.47
CA GLY A 302 9.74 -5.97 -6.39
C GLY A 302 9.89 -4.50 -6.73
N VAL A 303 8.94 -3.99 -7.51
CA VAL A 303 8.89 -2.59 -7.95
C VAL A 303 7.50 -2.03 -7.70
N LEU A 304 7.43 -0.88 -7.02
CA LEU A 304 6.21 -0.08 -6.87
C LEU A 304 6.23 1.07 -7.87
N LEU A 305 5.45 0.93 -8.95
CA LEU A 305 5.30 1.96 -9.97
C LEU A 305 4.36 3.06 -9.49
N ARG A 306 4.76 4.31 -9.72
CA ARG A 306 3.98 5.50 -9.38
C ARG A 306 3.71 6.32 -10.65
N PRO A 307 2.58 6.10 -11.33
CA PRO A 307 2.18 6.84 -12.52
C PRO A 307 2.16 8.35 -12.31
N ALA A 308 2.84 9.10 -13.18
CA ALA A 308 2.81 10.55 -13.18
C ALA A 308 1.42 11.06 -13.57
N VAL A 309 0.76 10.41 -14.53
CA VAL A 309 -0.64 10.65 -14.95
C VAL A 309 -1.35 9.30 -15.06
N THR A 310 -2.09 8.94 -14.01
CA THR A 310 -2.70 7.61 -13.86
C THR A 310 -3.56 7.21 -15.06
N ALA A 311 -4.35 8.13 -15.60
CA ALA A 311 -5.23 7.86 -16.73
C ALA A 311 -4.51 7.52 -18.05
N LEU A 312 -3.23 7.89 -18.20
CA LEU A 312 -2.46 7.68 -19.41
C LEU A 312 -1.38 6.61 -19.24
N ASP A 313 -0.71 6.58 -18.10
CA ASP A 313 0.39 5.65 -17.85
C ASP A 313 -0.12 4.25 -17.50
N VAL A 314 -1.17 4.11 -16.68
CA VAL A 314 -1.68 2.80 -16.26
C VAL A 314 -2.12 1.93 -17.44
N PRO A 315 -2.89 2.42 -18.43
CA PRO A 315 -3.24 1.62 -19.59
C PRO A 315 -2.02 1.07 -20.36
N VAL A 316 -0.94 1.85 -20.44
CA VAL A 316 0.31 1.43 -21.11
C VAL A 316 1.05 0.40 -20.26
N ILE A 317 1.13 0.61 -18.95
CA ILE A 317 1.73 -0.34 -18.01
C ILE A 317 1.01 -1.69 -18.10
N THR A 318 -0.31 -1.70 -17.92
CA THR A 318 -1.11 -2.93 -17.88
C THR A 318 -1.24 -3.60 -19.26
N GLY A 319 -1.28 -2.81 -20.34
CA GLY A 319 -1.57 -3.30 -21.68
C GLY A 319 -0.34 -3.62 -22.53
N VAL A 320 0.84 -3.11 -22.16
CA VAL A 320 2.07 -3.26 -22.96
C VAL A 320 3.26 -3.71 -22.09
N VAL A 321 3.54 -3.02 -20.99
CA VAL A 321 4.72 -3.31 -20.15
C VAL A 321 4.60 -4.65 -19.44
N VAL A 322 3.46 -4.94 -18.82
CA VAL A 322 3.26 -6.21 -18.11
C VAL A 322 3.30 -7.41 -19.06
N PRO A 323 2.62 -7.40 -20.22
CA PRO A 323 2.79 -8.46 -21.22
C PRO A 323 4.26 -8.67 -21.66
N ASP A 324 5.01 -7.59 -21.90
CA ASP A 324 6.43 -7.67 -22.28
C ASP A 324 7.28 -8.29 -21.15
N LEU A 325 7.03 -7.91 -19.89
CA LEU A 325 7.71 -8.53 -18.73
C LEU A 325 7.40 -10.02 -18.59
N ILE A 326 6.18 -10.45 -18.89
CA ILE A 326 5.79 -11.87 -18.89
C ILE A 326 6.48 -12.62 -20.04
N GLU A 327 6.51 -12.04 -21.24
CA GLU A 327 7.18 -12.62 -22.41
C GLU A 327 8.69 -12.79 -22.19
N ARG A 328 9.32 -11.83 -21.51
CA ARG A 328 10.73 -11.88 -21.08
C ARG A 328 10.99 -12.85 -19.92
N GLY A 329 9.94 -13.43 -19.33
CA GLY A 329 10.04 -14.30 -18.15
C GLY A 329 10.45 -13.58 -16.87
N VAL A 330 10.36 -12.25 -16.82
CA VAL A 330 10.64 -11.45 -15.60
C VAL A 330 9.47 -11.56 -14.63
N LEU A 331 8.24 -11.50 -15.12
CA LEU A 331 7.03 -11.68 -14.30
C LEU A 331 6.34 -13.00 -14.60
N HIS A 332 5.71 -13.55 -13.57
CA HIS A 332 4.89 -14.75 -13.66
C HIS A 332 3.51 -14.48 -13.10
N ARG A 333 2.47 -14.96 -13.79
CA ARG A 333 1.11 -14.88 -13.26
C ARG A 333 0.98 -15.80 -12.05
N THR A 334 0.58 -15.22 -10.93
CA THR A 334 0.34 -15.94 -9.69
C THR A 334 -1.15 -16.21 -9.50
N ALA A 335 -1.49 -17.34 -8.88
CA ALA A 335 -2.86 -17.62 -8.51
C ALA A 335 -3.34 -16.63 -7.42
N PRO A 336 -4.65 -16.36 -7.33
CA PRO A 336 -5.20 -15.55 -6.24
C PRO A 336 -4.82 -16.12 -4.87
N ASP A 337 -4.22 -15.28 -4.04
CA ASP A 337 -3.81 -15.60 -2.67
C ASP A 337 -3.92 -14.35 -1.78
N ARG A 338 -3.82 -14.55 -0.47
CA ARG A 338 -3.75 -13.49 0.53
C ARG A 338 -2.54 -12.59 0.28
N LEU A 339 -2.67 -11.30 0.55
CA LEU A 339 -1.60 -10.33 0.28
C LEU A 339 -0.32 -10.64 1.08
N ARG A 340 -0.46 -11.09 2.32
CA ARG A 340 0.63 -11.54 3.19
C ARG A 340 1.42 -12.67 2.55
N ASN A 341 0.71 -13.67 2.01
CA ASN A 341 1.33 -14.75 1.29
C ASN A 341 2.01 -14.24 0.02
N ARG A 342 1.44 -13.28 -0.73
CA ARG A 342 2.09 -12.67 -1.91
C ARG A 342 3.44 -12.05 -1.60
N PHE A 343 3.54 -11.33 -0.49
CA PHE A 343 4.80 -10.78 0.01
C PHE A 343 5.78 -11.83 0.55
N GLY A 344 5.42 -13.12 0.57
CA GLY A 344 6.28 -14.17 1.13
C GLY A 344 6.41 -14.09 2.66
N LEU A 345 5.49 -13.38 3.32
CA LEU A 345 5.53 -13.18 4.76
C LEU A 345 5.00 -14.41 5.50
N PRO A 346 5.56 -14.75 6.67
CA PRO A 346 5.05 -15.85 7.49
C PRO A 346 3.65 -15.54 8.00
N ALA A 347 2.90 -16.57 8.39
CA ALA A 347 1.63 -16.39 9.09
C ALA A 347 1.83 -15.53 10.34
N ALA A 348 0.91 -14.57 10.58
CA ALA A 348 0.98 -13.72 11.75
C ALA A 348 0.45 -14.46 12.98
N ALA A 349 1.34 -14.96 13.83
CA ALA A 349 0.97 -15.59 15.10
C ALA A 349 0.22 -14.59 16.00
N ASN A 350 -0.81 -15.05 16.72
CA ASN A 350 -1.48 -14.22 17.71
C ASN A 350 -0.58 -14.11 18.95
N ARG A 351 -0.40 -12.91 19.50
CA ARG A 351 0.41 -12.70 20.71
C ARG A 351 -0.09 -13.41 21.97
N TYR A 352 -1.36 -13.80 22.00
CA TYR A 352 -2.02 -14.50 23.11
C TYR A 352 -2.18 -16.00 22.85
N ALA A 353 -1.83 -16.50 21.65
CA ALA A 353 -1.85 -17.93 21.37
C ALA A 353 -0.71 -18.63 22.14
N ALA A 354 -1.08 -19.67 22.89
CA ALA A 354 -0.18 -20.49 23.70
C ALA A 354 0.63 -21.52 22.90
#